data_AF-X1T712-F1
#
_entry.id   AF-X1T712-F1
#
_cell.length_a   1.000
_cell.length_b   1.000
_cell.length_c   1.000
_cell.angle_alpha   90.00
_cell.angle_beta   90.00
_cell.angle_gamma   90.00
#
_symmetry.space_group_name_H-M   'P 1'
#
loop_
_entity.id
_entity.type
_entity.pdbx_description
1 polymer ?
#
loop_
_entity_poly.entity_id
_entity_poly.type
_entity_poly.pdbx_seq_one_letter_code
_entity_poly.pdbx_strand_id
1 'polypeptide(L)'
;ASPEVVEEELELPQYETGHKEIIRNFSRSILFKEELIAPGEEGIWSVEFINALILSGKKNKPVDIPVDREEYEELLEDLKKTSREKKVKKIKRVTDPRI
;
A
#
# COMPACT_ATOMS: atom_id res chain seq x y z
N ALA A 1 3.26 24.30 14.96
CA ALA A 1 1.80 24.32 14.84
C ALA A 1 1.34 22.90 14.59
N SER A 2 0.39 22.39 15.36
CA SER A 2 -0.26 21.12 15.03
C SER A 2 -1.25 21.36 13.88
N PRO A 3 -1.44 20.41 12.95
CA PRO A 3 -2.45 20.54 11.90
C PRO A 3 -3.85 20.64 12.50
N GLU A 4 -4.76 21.35 11.83
CA GLU A 4 -6.19 21.34 12.16
C GLU A 4 -6.74 19.92 11.92
N VAL A 5 -7.55 19.43 12.86
CA VAL A 5 -8.16 18.09 12.81
C VAL A 5 -9.68 18.27 12.78
N VAL A 6 -10.33 17.61 11.82
CA VAL A 6 -11.79 17.50 11.73
C VAL A 6 -12.15 16.05 12.01
N GLU A 7 -12.97 15.81 13.02
CA GLU A 7 -13.49 14.48 13.35
C GLU A 7 -14.79 14.24 12.57
N GLU A 8 -14.82 13.16 11.79
CA GLU A 8 -16.02 12.66 11.11
C GLU A 8 -16.31 11.24 11.59
N GLU A 9 -17.55 10.99 12.03
CA GLU A 9 -17.99 9.67 12.45
C GLU A 9 -18.44 8.87 11.23
N LEU A 10 -17.81 7.71 11.01
CA LEU A 10 -18.08 6.83 9.88
C LEU A 10 -18.70 5.52 10.37
N GLU A 11 -19.89 5.20 9.87
CA GLU A 11 -20.50 3.88 10.06
C GLU A 11 -19.86 2.89 9.10
N LEU A 12 -18.98 2.02 9.63
CA LEU A 12 -18.34 0.96 8.85
C LEU A 12 -19.13 -0.35 8.99
N PRO A 13 -19.34 -1.11 7.91
CA PRO A 13 -19.97 -2.42 8.02
C PRO A 13 -19.07 -3.37 8.82
N GLN A 14 -19.69 -4.25 9.62
CA GLN A 14 -18.95 -5.33 10.28
C GLN A 14 -18.64 -6.44 9.28
N TYR A 15 -17.35 -6.77 9.17
CA TYR A 15 -16.85 -7.90 8.40
C TYR A 15 -16.10 -8.88 9.29
N GLU A 16 -16.04 -10.15 8.89
CA GLU A 16 -15.07 -11.09 9.44
C GLU A 16 -13.65 -10.61 9.07
N THR A 17 -12.78 -10.45 10.06
CA THR A 17 -11.44 -9.87 9.85
C THR A 17 -10.32 -10.83 10.22
N GLY A 18 -9.12 -10.50 9.75
CA GLY A 18 -7.89 -11.22 10.07
C GLY A 18 -7.51 -12.31 9.06
N HIS A 19 -6.25 -12.71 9.10
CA HIS A 19 -5.68 -13.62 8.10
C HIS A 19 -6.39 -14.98 8.01
N LYS A 20 -6.88 -15.51 9.13
CA LYS A 20 -7.57 -16.80 9.18
C LYS A 20 -8.82 -16.81 8.30
N GLU A 21 -9.68 -15.80 8.44
CA GLU A 21 -10.94 -15.75 7.72
C GLU A 21 -10.74 -15.42 6.23
N ILE A 22 -9.78 -14.55 5.89
CA ILE A 22 -9.40 -14.28 4.49
C ILE A 22 -8.89 -15.55 3.80
N ILE A 23 -7.97 -16.30 4.43
CA ILE A 23 -7.41 -17.54 3.84
C ILE A 23 -8.50 -18.61 3.68
N ARG A 24 -9.41 -18.72 4.66
CA ARG A 24 -10.55 -19.62 4.60
C ARG A 24 -11.49 -19.25 3.46
N ASN A 25 -11.90 -17.99 3.36
CA ASN A 25 -12.77 -17.51 2.30
C ASN A 25 -12.14 -17.71 0.91
N PHE A 26 -10.84 -17.41 0.76
CA PHE A 26 -10.11 -17.69 -0.48
C PHE A 26 -10.19 -19.18 -0.87
N SER A 27 -9.95 -20.08 0.09
CA SER A 27 -10.05 -21.53 -0.15
C SER A 27 -11.47 -21.94 -0.55
N ARG A 28 -12.50 -21.35 0.08
CA ARG A 28 -13.91 -21.63 -0.23
C ARG A 28 -14.34 -21.04 -1.57
N SER A 29 -13.81 -19.89 -1.99
CA SER A 29 -14.06 -19.33 -3.32
C SER A 29 -13.57 -20.27 -4.41
N ILE A 30 -12.41 -20.92 -4.21
CA ILE A 30 -11.88 -21.92 -5.14
C ILE A 30 -12.78 -23.17 -5.18
N LEU A 31 -13.08 -23.75 -4.02
CA LEU A 31 -13.77 -25.04 -3.91
C LEU A 31 -15.28 -24.97 -4.17
N PHE A 32 -15.92 -23.87 -3.76
CA PHE A 32 -17.37 -23.74 -3.69
C PHE A 32 -17.92 -22.51 -4.44
N LYS A 33 -17.06 -21.73 -5.11
CA LYS A 33 -17.45 -20.51 -5.83
C LYS A 33 -18.10 -19.45 -4.94
N GLU A 34 -17.71 -19.40 -3.66
CA GLU A 34 -18.06 -18.28 -2.79
C GLU A 34 -17.47 -16.97 -3.27
N GLU A 35 -18.17 -15.88 -2.97
CA GLU A 35 -17.69 -14.52 -3.20
C GLU A 35 -16.47 -14.22 -2.32
N LEU A 36 -15.49 -13.53 -2.89
CA LEU A 36 -14.28 -13.17 -2.18
C LEU A 36 -14.54 -11.97 -1.26
N ILE A 37 -14.12 -12.07 0.00
CA ILE A 37 -14.15 -10.95 0.95
C ILE A 37 -13.15 -9.86 0.53
N ALA A 38 -12.03 -10.25 -0.07
CA ALA A 38 -11.00 -9.32 -0.56
C ALA A 38 -10.59 -9.71 -1.98
N PRO A 39 -11.34 -9.29 -3.01
CA PRO A 39 -10.98 -9.51 -4.40
C PRO A 39 -9.63 -8.87 -4.74
N GLY A 40 -8.78 -9.59 -5.49
CA GLY A 40 -7.44 -9.09 -5.84
C GLY A 40 -7.45 -7.83 -6.73
N GLU A 41 -8.51 -7.63 -7.51
CA GLU A 41 -8.69 -6.45 -8.36
C GLU A 41 -8.77 -5.15 -7.56
N GLU A 42 -9.34 -5.18 -6.35
CA GLU A 42 -9.43 -4.01 -5.47
C GLU A 42 -8.06 -3.53 -4.99
N GLY A 43 -7.03 -4.38 -5.09
CA GLY A 43 -5.64 -4.01 -4.80
C GLY A 43 -5.15 -2.79 -5.60
N ILE A 44 -5.76 -2.51 -6.75
CA ILE A 44 -5.47 -1.30 -7.54
C ILE A 44 -5.68 -0.01 -6.74
N TRP A 45 -6.71 0.04 -5.87
CA TRP A 45 -7.00 1.22 -5.06
C TRP A 45 -5.94 1.46 -3.98
N SER A 46 -5.39 0.39 -3.42
CA SER A 46 -4.27 0.50 -2.48
C SER A 46 -3.02 1.06 -3.16
N VAL A 47 -2.73 0.61 -4.39
CA VAL A 47 -1.61 1.13 -5.19
C VAL A 47 -1.86 2.61 -5.54
N GLU A 48 -3.07 2.96 -5.93
CA GLU A 48 -3.45 4.33 -6.27
C GLU A 48 -3.31 5.27 -5.08
N PHE A 49 -3.76 4.85 -3.91
CA PHE A 49 -3.62 5.61 -2.67
C PHE A 49 -2.15 5.82 -2.30
N ILE A 50 -1.31 4.79 -2.43
CA ILE A 50 0.13 4.92 -2.18
C ILE A 50 0.79 5.91 -3.16
N ASN A 51 0.41 5.86 -4.45
CA ASN A 51 0.91 6.82 -5.44
C ASN A 51 0.52 8.26 -5.07
N ALA A 52 -0.72 8.47 -4.62
CA ALA A 52 -1.19 9.77 -4.17
C ALA A 52 -0.41 10.28 -2.95
N LEU A 53 -0.13 9.42 -1.97
CA LEU A 53 0.70 9.77 -0.81
C LEU A 53 2.13 10.17 -1.22
N ILE A 54 2.74 9.43 -2.15
CA ILE A 54 4.09 9.73 -2.65
C ILE A 54 4.10 11.08 -3.38
N LEU A 55 3.14 11.30 -4.28
CA LEU A 55 3.05 12.54 -5.06
C LEU A 55 2.78 13.75 -4.16
N SER A 56 1.80 13.63 -3.26
CA SER A 56 1.47 14.65 -2.26
C SER A 56 2.68 14.98 -1.39
N GLY A 57 3.37 13.97 -0.85
CA GLY A 57 4.56 14.17 -0.04
C GLY A 57 5.72 14.82 -0.81
N LYS A 58 5.84 14.57 -2.12
CA LYS A 58 6.85 15.21 -2.98
C LYS A 58 6.51 16.64 -3.38
N LYS A 59 5.22 16.95 -3.57
CA LYS A 59 4.74 18.30 -3.92
C LYS A 59 4.41 19.16 -2.70
N ASN A 60 4.38 18.57 -1.51
CA ASN A 60 3.97 19.20 -0.26
C ASN A 60 2.60 19.89 -0.37
N LYS A 61 1.66 19.26 -1.08
CA LYS A 61 0.28 19.72 -1.28
C LYS A 61 -0.65 18.53 -1.47
N PRO A 62 -1.95 18.65 -1.13
CA PRO A 62 -2.95 17.64 -1.48
C PRO A 62 -2.96 17.36 -2.99
N VAL A 63 -3.32 16.12 -3.36
CA VAL A 63 -3.48 15.66 -4.74
C VAL A 63 -4.79 14.90 -4.85
N ASP A 64 -5.39 14.92 -6.04
CA ASP A 64 -6.61 14.19 -6.33
C ASP A 64 -6.33 12.68 -6.50
N ILE A 65 -7.38 11.88 -6.27
CA ILE A 65 -7.36 10.43 -6.49
C ILE A 65 -8.47 10.10 -7.51
N PRO A 66 -8.17 9.38 -8.61
CA PRO A 66 -6.88 8.83 -8.98
C PRO A 66 -5.87 9.92 -9.40
N VAL A 67 -4.59 9.62 -9.20
CA VAL A 67 -3.46 10.48 -9.52
C VAL A 67 -3.34 10.68 -11.03
N ASP A 68 -3.00 11.90 -11.44
CA ASP A 68 -2.65 12.21 -12.82
C ASP A 68 -1.43 11.38 -13.27
N ARG A 69 -1.59 10.63 -14.36
CA ARG A 69 -0.58 9.67 -14.84
C ARG A 69 0.64 10.36 -15.41
N GLU A 70 0.48 11.49 -16.08
CA GLU A 70 1.59 12.25 -16.64
C GLU A 70 2.38 12.91 -15.50
N GLU A 71 1.67 13.52 -14.54
CA GLU A 71 2.27 14.16 -13.37
C GLU A 71 3.08 13.16 -12.52
N TYR A 72 2.57 11.93 -12.36
CA TYR A 72 3.27 10.88 -11.63
C TYR A 72 4.48 10.34 -12.41
N GLU A 73 4.37 10.17 -13.73
CA GLU A 73 5.49 9.72 -14.56
C GLU A 73 6.64 10.73 -14.56
N GLU A 74 6.35 12.03 -14.65
CA GLU A 74 7.35 13.10 -14.51
C GLU A 74 8.10 13.00 -13.19
N LEU A 75 7.37 12.79 -12.09
CA LEU A 75 7.98 12.59 -10.77
C LEU A 75 8.90 11.36 -10.77
N LEU A 76 8.47 10.24 -11.35
CA LEU A 76 9.28 9.02 -11.42
C LEU A 76 10.56 9.24 -12.23
N GLU A 77 10.49 9.91 -13.37
CA GLU A 77 11.66 10.24 -14.19
C GLU A 77 12.68 11.10 -13.42
N ASP A 78 12.23 12.10 -12.68
CA ASP A 78 13.12 12.94 -11.87
C ASP A 78 13.73 12.18 -10.69
N LEU A 79 12.98 11.27 -10.07
CA LEU A 79 13.50 10.38 -9.04
C LEU A 79 14.53 9.39 -9.61
N LYS A 80 14.32 8.84 -10.81
CA LYS A 80 15.29 7.97 -11.49
C LYS A 80 16.62 8.71 -11.73
N LYS A 81 16.57 9.94 -12.25
CA LYS A 81 17.76 10.78 -12.52
C LYS A 81 18.56 11.10 -11.25
N THR A 82 17.88 11.30 -10.12
CA THR A 82 18.51 11.71 -8.85
C THR A 82 18.86 10.54 -7.94
N SER A 83 18.35 9.35 -8.25
CA SER A 83 18.62 8.12 -7.49
C SER A 83 20.11 7.77 -7.48
N ARG A 84 20.57 7.19 -6.37
CA ARG A 84 21.93 6.71 -6.20
C ARG A 84 21.89 5.31 -5.62
N GLU A 85 22.85 4.47 -5.99
CA GLU A 85 22.97 3.14 -5.43
C GLU A 85 23.09 3.18 -3.91
N LYS A 86 22.25 2.38 -3.25
CA LYS A 86 22.35 2.19 -1.80
C LYS A 86 23.58 1.33 -1.52
N LYS A 87 24.56 1.87 -0.80
CA LYS A 87 25.70 1.09 -0.31
C LYS A 87 25.21 0.05 0.70
N VAL A 88 25.02 -1.18 0.27
CA VAL A 88 24.62 -2.29 1.14
C VAL A 88 25.85 -2.77 1.90
N LYS A 89 25.85 -2.64 3.24
CA LYS A 89 26.87 -3.27 4.08
C LYS A 89 26.73 -4.79 3.94
N LYS A 90 27.84 -5.53 3.83
CA LYS A 90 27.83 -7.00 3.81
C LYS A 90 27.06 -7.50 5.03
N ILE A 91 25.90 -8.13 4.80
CA ILE A 91 25.10 -8.72 5.86
C ILE A 91 25.84 -9.96 6.34
N LYS A 92 26.46 -9.88 7.51
CA LYS A 92 27.06 -11.04 8.16
C LYS A 92 25.93 -11.80 8.86
N ARG A 93 25.36 -12.80 8.17
CA ARG A 93 24.43 -13.75 8.79
C ARG A 93 25.23 -14.67 9.69
N VAL A 94 25.33 -14.32 10.97
CA VAL A 94 25.85 -15.23 11.99
C VAL A 94 24.64 -15.95 12.56
N THR A 95 24.47 -17.23 12.22
CA THR A 95 23.57 -18.12 12.94
C THR A 95 24.27 -18.61 14.21
N ASP A 96 23.51 -18.86 15.26
CA ASP A 96 24.04 -19.38 16.51
C ASP A 96 24.73 -20.74 16.25
N PRO A 97 26.03 -20.89 16.55
CA PRO A 97 26.75 -22.15 16.34
C PRO A 97 26.39 -23.24 17.38
N ARG A 98 25.47 -22.98 18.31
CA ARG A 98 25.04 -23.93 19.36
C ARG A 98 23.65 -24.53 19.15
N ILE A 99 23.09 -24.42 17.94
CA ILE A 99 21.94 -25.21 17.48
C ILE A 99 22.41 -26.15 16.38
#